data_AF-A0A351EM94-F1
#
_entry.id   AF-A0A351EM94-F1
#
_cell.length_a   1.000
_cell.length_b   1.000
_cell.length_c   1.000
_cell.angle_alpha   90.00
_cell.angle_beta   90.00
_cell.angle_gamma   90.00
#
_symmetry.space_group_name_H-M   'P 1'
#
loop_
_entity.id
_entity.type
_entity.pdbx_description
1 polymer ?
#
loop_
_entity_poly.entity_id
_entity_poly.type
_entity_poly.pdbx_seq_one_letter_code
_entity_poly.pdbx_strand_id
1 'polypeptide(L)' 'MVSDGSSVAVRYILRGIHTGTFMGISGSGNEVERHAVAIFTVIEGKVTEGHIVSDSGGLLEQLTN' A
#
# COMPACT_ATOMS: atom_id res chain seq x y z
N MET A 1 -10.49 -6.05 8.98
CA MET A 1 -9.31 -6.13 9.85
C MET A 1 -9.55 -7.22 10.86
N VAL A 2 -8.53 -8.01 11.17
CA VAL A 2 -8.58 -9.07 12.18
C VAL A 2 -7.29 -9.01 13.01
N SER A 3 -7.33 -9.46 14.26
CA SER A 3 -6.17 -9.43 15.16
C SER A 3 -6.01 -10.75 15.90
N ASP A 4 -4.76 -11.14 16.15
CA ASP A 4 -4.38 -12.26 17.00
C ASP A 4 -3.10 -11.90 17.77
N GLY A 5 -3.18 -11.85 19.10
CA GLY A 5 -2.11 -11.35 19.97
C GLY A 5 -1.67 -9.93 19.58
N SER A 6 -0.38 -9.76 19.30
CA SER A 6 0.19 -8.48 18.82
C SER A 6 0.08 -8.28 17.31
N SER A 7 -0.46 -9.24 16.56
CA SER A 7 -0.57 -9.16 15.10
C SER A 7 -1.91 -8.62 14.66
N VAL A 8 -1.92 -7.69 13.70
CA VAL A 8 -3.13 -7.11 13.10
C VAL A 8 -3.06 -7.23 11.58
N ALA A 9 -3.97 -8.00 10.99
CA ALA A 9 -4.08 -8.15 9.55
C ALA A 9 -5.15 -7.21 8.96
N VAL A 10 -4.77 -6.47 7.92
CA VAL A 10 -5.64 -5.54 7.19
C VAL A 10 -5.57 -5.81 5.70
N ARG A 11 -6.73 -5.79 5.04
CA ARG A 11 -6.84 -5.62 3.59
C ARG A 11 -7.28 -4.19 3.34
N TYR A 12 -6.56 -3.48 2.49
CA TYR A 12 -6.82 -2.08 2.20
C TYR A 12 -6.54 -1.75 0.74
N ILE A 13 -6.96 -0.55 0.37
CA ILE A 13 -6.79 0.01 -0.96
C ILE A 13 -6.18 1.39 -0.78
N LEU A 14 -5.01 1.61 -1.37
CA LEU A 14 -4.40 2.94 -1.47
C LEU A 14 -4.95 3.64 -2.70
N ARG A 15 -5.40 4.88 -2.54
CA ARG A 15 -5.85 5.75 -3.65
C ARG A 15 -5.07 7.05 -3.64
N GLY A 16 -4.83 7.62 -4.81
CA GLY A 16 -4.14 8.90 -4.93
C GLY A 16 -4.01 9.38 -6.37
N ILE A 17 -3.28 10.48 -6.53
CA ILE A 17 -2.92 11.05 -7.84
C ILE A 17 -1.40 10.93 -8.01
N HIS A 18 -0.96 10.38 -9.14
CA HIS A 18 0.46 10.22 -9.46
C HIS A 18 1.11 11.57 -9.85
N THR A 19 1.60 12.30 -8.85
CA THR A 19 2.11 13.68 -9.02
C THR A 19 3.63 13.81 -9.06
N GLY A 20 4.37 12.79 -8.62
CA GLY A 20 5.84 12.77 -8.55
C GLY A 20 6.44 11.63 -9.35
N THR A 21 7.77 11.57 -9.44
CA THR A 21 8.43 10.42 -10.07
C THR A 21 8.32 9.19 -9.17
N PHE A 22 7.77 8.10 -9.69
CA PHE A 22 7.66 6.83 -8.98
C PHE A 22 7.95 5.66 -9.92
N MET A 23 8.67 4.64 -9.43
CA MET A 23 9.12 3.50 -10.25
C MET A 23 9.84 3.89 -11.55
N GLY A 24 10.50 5.06 -11.57
CA GLY A 24 11.19 5.58 -12.76
C GLY A 24 10.31 6.30 -13.77
N ILE A 25 9.01 6.46 -13.51
CA ILE A 25 8.04 7.15 -14.38
C ILE A 25 7.71 8.51 -13.75
N SER A 26 7.81 9.59 -14.53
CA SER A 26 7.43 10.94 -14.10
C SER A 26 5.94 11.01 -13.75
N GLY A 27 5.56 11.95 -12.86
CA GLY A 27 4.17 12.12 -12.42
C GLY A 27 3.22 12.34 -13.60
N SER A 28 2.36 11.36 -13.87
CA SER A 28 1.45 11.36 -15.01
C SER A 28 0.19 12.20 -14.78
N GLY A 29 -0.15 12.49 -13.52
CA GLY A 29 -1.41 13.11 -13.13
C GLY A 29 -2.58 12.13 -13.03
N ASN A 30 -2.36 10.84 -13.27
CA ASN A 30 -3.40 9.82 -13.21
C ASN A 30 -3.89 9.59 -11.79
N GLU A 31 -5.20 9.33 -11.66
CA GLU A 31 -5.74 8.67 -10.47
C GLU A 31 -5.26 7.22 -10.45
N VAL A 32 -4.85 6.75 -9.28
CA VAL A 32 -4.35 5.39 -9.09
C VAL A 32 -5.04 4.70 -7.91
N GLU A 33 -5.24 3.40 -8.05
CA GLU A 33 -5.71 2.50 -7.01
C GLU A 33 -4.75 1.31 -6.86
N ARG A 34 -4.31 1.03 -5.62
CA ARG A 34 -3.42 -0.09 -5.31
C ARG A 34 -4.00 -0.95 -4.19
N HIS A 35 -4.34 -2.19 -4.52
CA HIS A 35 -4.78 -3.18 -3.55
C HIS A 35 -3.59 -3.72 -2.73
N ALA A 36 -3.80 -3.90 -1.43
CA ALA A 36 -2.78 -4.40 -0.53
C ALA A 36 -3.37 -5.23 0.64
N VAL A 37 -2.54 -6.11 1.17
CA VAL A 37 -2.73 -6.78 2.46
C VAL A 37 -1.49 -6.51 3.30
N ALA A 38 -1.70 -6.15 4.56
CA ALA A 38 -0.62 -5.99 5.53
C ALA A 38 -0.90 -6.77 6.81
N ILE A 39 0.17 -7.27 7.43
CA ILE A 39 0.18 -7.75 8.81
C ILE A 39 1.11 -6.81 9.59
N PHE A 40 0.56 -6.14 10.58
CA PHE A 40 1.29 -5.24 11.48
C PHE A 40 1.52 -5.91 12.83
N THR A 41 2.72 -5.76 13.40
CA THR A 41 2.99 -6.06 14.80
C THR A 41 2.76 -4.79 15.62
N VAL A 42 1.93 -4.87 16.66
CA VAL A 42 1.58 -3.75 17.55
C VAL A 42 2.01 -4.07 18.98
N ILE A 43 2.89 -3.25 19.53
CA ILE A 43 3.41 -3.37 20.91
C ILE A 43 3.22 -2.01 21.60
N GLU A 44 2.69 -2.02 22.82
CA GLU A 44 2.41 -0.79 23.59
C GLU A 44 1.62 0.27 22.80
N GLY A 45 0.67 -0.18 21.97
CA GLY A 45 -0.18 0.68 21.15
C GLY A 45 0.50 1.30 19.92
N LYS A 46 1.73 0.89 19.58
CA LYS A 46 2.47 1.38 18.42
C LYS A 46 2.75 0.26 17.42
N VAL A 47 2.70 0.57 16.13
CA VAL A 47 3.16 -0.34 15.07
C VAL A 47 4.69 -0.42 15.14
N THR A 48 5.22 -1.62 15.36
CA THR A 48 6.67 -1.87 15.43
C THR A 48 7.20 -2.55 14.18
N GLU A 49 6.35 -3.22 13.41
CA GLU A 49 6.70 -3.89 12.15
C GLU A 49 5.48 -3.95 11.22
N GLY A 50 5.73 -4.01 9.91
CA GLY A 50 4.71 -4.26 8.90
C GLY A 50 5.23 -5.13 7.76
N HIS A 51 4.56 -6.26 7.52
CA HIS A 51 4.74 -7.07 6.31
C HIS A 51 3.61 -6.76 5.34
N ILE A 52 3.95 -6.19 4.18
CA ILE A 52 2.97 -5.68 3.22
C ILE A 52 3.17 -6.37 1.87
N VAL A 53 2.10 -6.95 1.33
CA VAL A 53 2.02 -7.42 -0.05
C VAL A 53 1.03 -6.53 -0.78
N SER A 54 1.42 -6.04 -1.96
CA SER A 54 0.61 -5.09 -2.72
C SER A 54 0.77 -5.29 -4.21
N ASP A 55 -0.25 -4.90 -4.96
CA ASP A 55 -0.28 -5.01 -6.42
C ASP A 55 0.58 -3.94 -7.08
N SER A 56 1.89 -4.20 -7.14
CA SER A 56 2.84 -3.31 -7.84
C SER A 56 2.66 -3.34 -9.35
N GLY A 57 2.24 -4.47 -9.91
CA GLY A 57 2.08 -4.63 -11.37
C GLY A 57 0.91 -3.81 -11.90
N GLY A 58 -0.25 -3.94 -11.27
CA GLY A 58 -1.42 -3.11 -11.59
C GLY A 58 -1.20 -1.63 -11.32
N LEU A 59 -0.41 -1.27 -10.29
CA LEU A 59 -0.02 0.12 -10.10
C LEU A 59 0.83 0.63 -11.26
N LEU A 60 1.85 -0.13 -11.68
CA LEU A 60 2.76 0.29 -12.75
C LEU A 60 2.01 0.58 -14.05
N GLU A 61 1.05 -0.26 -14.41
CA GLU A 61 0.17 -0.05 -15.58
C GLU A 61 -0.60 1.29 -15.49
N GLN A 62 -1.11 1.63 -14.30
CA GLN A 62 -1.84 2.88 -14.07
C GLN A 62 -0.95 4.14 -14.12
N LEU A 63 0.37 4.01 -13.95
CA LEU A 63 1.27 5.18 -13.99
C LEU A 63 1.46 5.75 -15.39
N THR A 64 1.20 4.97 -16.45
CA THR A 64 1.46 5.37 -17.84
C THR A 64 0.22 5.53 -18.71
N ASN A 65 -0.93 5.03 -18.26
CA ASN A 65 -2.17 4.94 -19.05
C ASN A 65 -3.17 6.05 -18.75
#